data_AF-A0A534J3A0-F1
#
_entry.id   AF-A0A534J3A0-F1
#
_cell.length_a   1.000
_cell.length_b   1.000
_cell.length_c   1.000
_cell.angle_alpha   90.00
_cell.angle_beta   90.00
_cell.angle_gamma   90.00
#
_symmetry.space_group_name_H-M   'P 1'
#
loop_
_entity.id
_entity.type
_entity.pdbx_description
1 polymer ?
#
loop_
_entity_poly.entity_id
_entity_poly.type
_entity_poly.pdbx_seq_one_letter_code
_entity_poly.pdbx_strand_id
1 'polypeptide(L)'
;MVEFLDLIVRNLSLGTALIWFAVSLIPWLRGLRTAPERAFAAGSLLVGLWGLADWAFLHTSPDTAAIALLAVKVRMTALVLASLALLYFGRWLARSRGKADLLPLGMAAAVLAIIWAVAVKDVHYPAEDFPWVERDPIWFATYQITVGGFAFGTLYYLAWSLRHSSFASEASRKRLRAVLWVFALGLVV
;
A
#
# COMPACT_ATOMS: atom_id res chain seq x y z
N MET A 1 21.07 -21.27 -8.35
CA MET A 1 19.89 -20.54 -8.85
C MET A 1 18.84 -20.35 -7.76
N VAL A 2 18.56 -21.39 -6.95
CA VAL A 2 17.64 -21.32 -5.79
C VAL A 2 18.13 -20.33 -4.72
N GLU A 3 19.40 -20.42 -4.27
CA GLU A 3 19.95 -19.49 -3.26
C GLU A 3 19.94 -18.01 -3.68
N PHE A 4 20.12 -17.73 -4.97
CA PHE A 4 20.10 -16.36 -5.50
C PHE A 4 18.67 -15.79 -5.53
N LEU A 5 17.68 -16.62 -5.88
CA LEU A 5 16.26 -16.25 -5.81
C LEU A 5 15.83 -16.01 -4.37
N ASP A 6 16.27 -16.84 -3.43
CA ASP A 6 15.98 -16.66 -2.00
C ASP A 6 16.57 -15.37 -1.46
N LEU A 7 17.80 -15.02 -1.85
CA LEU A 7 18.43 -13.76 -1.48
C LEU A 7 17.63 -12.56 -2.01
N ILE A 8 17.15 -12.63 -3.26
CA ILE A 8 16.33 -11.58 -3.87
C ILE A 8 15.00 -11.47 -3.11
N VAL A 9 14.28 -12.57 -2.92
CA VAL A 9 12.96 -12.57 -2.26
C VAL A 9 13.07 -12.01 -0.84
N ARG A 10 14.10 -12.40 -0.08
CA ARG A 10 14.32 -11.92 1.29
C ARG A 10 14.61 -10.42 1.37
N ASN A 11 15.22 -9.82 0.34
CA ASN A 11 15.70 -8.43 0.41
C ASN A 11 14.94 -7.47 -0.51
N LEU A 12 14.09 -7.96 -1.42
CA LEU A 12 13.28 -7.13 -2.31
C LEU A 12 12.33 -6.22 -1.51
N SER A 13 11.77 -6.72 -0.42
CA SER A 13 10.90 -5.97 0.49
C SER A 13 11.65 -4.83 1.18
N LEU A 14 12.93 -5.03 1.53
CA LEU A 14 13.79 -3.98 2.07
C LEU A 14 14.14 -2.92 1.03
N GLY A 15 14.51 -3.33 -0.18
CA GLY A 15 14.73 -2.40 -1.30
C GLY A 15 13.48 -1.54 -1.59
N THR A 16 12.30 -2.18 -1.58
CA THR A 16 11.01 -1.51 -1.69
C THR A 16 10.80 -0.51 -0.55
N ALA A 17 11.08 -0.90 0.70
CA ALA A 17 10.95 -0.02 1.85
C ALA A 17 11.80 1.25 1.71
N LEU A 18 13.08 1.11 1.34
CA LEU A 18 14.01 2.23 1.15
C LEU A 18 13.53 3.20 0.06
N ILE A 19 13.10 2.67 -1.09
CA ILE A 19 12.59 3.49 -2.19
C ILE A 19 11.37 4.29 -1.74
N TRP A 20 10.40 3.64 -1.09
CA TRP A 20 9.17 4.31 -0.68
C TRP A 20 9.37 5.29 0.47
N PHE A 21 10.31 5.03 1.38
CA PHE A 21 10.74 6.03 2.36
C PHE A 21 11.38 7.25 1.68
N ALA A 22 12.25 7.06 0.70
CA ALA A 22 12.84 8.16 -0.05
C ALA A 22 11.77 8.97 -0.82
N VAL A 23 10.82 8.30 -1.47
CA VAL A 23 9.67 8.94 -2.15
C VAL A 23 8.83 9.74 -1.14
N SER A 24 8.62 9.20 0.06
CA SER A 24 7.86 9.90 1.10
C SER A 24 8.55 11.18 1.55
N LEU A 25 9.90 11.22 1.57
CA LEU A 25 10.69 12.35 2.08
C LEU A 25 10.65 13.57 1.14
N ILE A 26 10.53 13.38 -0.17
CA ILE A 26 10.56 14.46 -1.16
C ILE A 26 9.48 15.54 -0.90
N PRO A 27 8.20 15.19 -0.68
CA PRO A 27 7.17 16.15 -0.27
C PRO A 27 7.49 16.91 1.03
N TRP A 28 8.09 16.25 2.03
CA TRP A 28 8.46 16.90 3.30
C TRP A 28 9.53 17.97 3.10
N LEU A 29 10.55 17.68 2.29
CA LEU A 29 11.63 18.62 1.98
C LEU A 29 11.15 19.86 1.22
N ARG A 30 10.05 19.75 0.46
CA ARG A 30 9.45 20.87 -0.30
C ARG A 30 8.40 21.66 0.50
N GLY A 31 8.12 21.20 1.73
CA GLY A 31 7.05 21.69 2.59
C GLY A 31 5.70 21.12 2.17
N LEU A 32 5.04 20.39 3.06
CA LEU A 32 3.73 19.77 2.86
C LEU A 32 2.60 20.80 2.80
N ARG A 33 2.48 21.47 1.66
CA ARG A 33 1.63 22.66 1.49
C ARG A 33 0.19 22.28 1.23
N THR A 34 -0.06 21.19 0.50
CA THR A 34 -1.41 20.82 0.09
C THR A 34 -1.91 19.53 0.73
N ALA A 35 -3.23 19.43 0.82
CA ALA A 35 -3.94 18.24 1.29
C ALA A 35 -3.56 16.95 0.51
N PRO A 36 -3.51 16.96 -0.84
CA PRO A 36 -3.05 15.81 -1.61
C PRO A 36 -1.59 15.45 -1.33
N GLU A 37 -0.68 16.43 -1.25
CA GLU A 37 0.74 16.16 -0.96
C GLU A 37 0.93 15.43 0.37
N ARG A 38 0.21 15.85 1.41
CA ARG A 38 0.21 15.18 2.72
C ARG A 38 -0.27 13.74 2.62
N ALA A 39 -1.35 13.51 1.87
CA ALA A 39 -1.91 12.18 1.67
C ALA A 39 -0.94 11.27 0.88
N PHE A 40 -0.30 11.79 -0.17
CA PHE A 40 0.71 11.06 -0.93
C PHE A 40 1.94 10.72 -0.11
N ALA A 41 2.45 11.68 0.69
CA ALA A 41 3.59 11.44 1.57
C ALA A 41 3.28 10.38 2.64
N ALA A 42 2.10 10.48 3.27
CA ALA A 42 1.63 9.48 4.24
C ALA A 42 1.47 8.11 3.60
N GLY A 43 0.83 8.02 2.42
CA GLY A 43 0.69 6.78 1.68
C GLY A 43 2.03 6.14 1.34
N SER A 44 2.98 6.94 0.84
CA SER A 44 4.34 6.48 0.50
C SER A 44 5.10 5.96 1.72
N LEU A 45 5.02 6.68 2.85
CA LEU A 45 5.60 6.24 4.12
C LEU A 45 5.03 4.89 4.57
N LEU A 46 3.71 4.72 4.45
CA LEU A 46 3.02 3.49 4.83
C LEU A 46 3.36 2.31 3.91
N VAL A 47 3.59 2.55 2.60
CA VAL A 47 4.14 1.51 1.71
C VAL A 47 5.58 1.14 2.12
N GLY A 48 6.37 2.12 2.56
CA GLY A 48 7.69 1.86 3.13
C GLY A 48 7.62 0.96 4.38
N LEU A 49 6.70 1.26 5.30
CA LEU A 49 6.44 0.45 6.50
C LEU A 49 5.91 -0.95 6.16
N TRP A 50 5.08 -1.06 5.13
CA TRP A 50 4.65 -2.37 4.61
C TRP A 50 5.84 -3.21 4.17
N GLY A 51 6.76 -2.65 3.37
CA GLY A 51 7.96 -3.34 2.91
C GLY A 51 8.88 -3.75 4.07
N LEU A 52 9.02 -2.89 5.08
CA LEU A 52 9.81 -3.21 6.27
C LEU A 52 9.18 -4.33 7.12
N ALA A 53 7.86 -4.32 7.28
CA ALA A 53 7.13 -5.37 8.00
C ALA A 53 7.19 -6.70 7.25
N ASP A 54 7.12 -6.68 5.92
CA ASP A 54 7.27 -7.87 5.08
C ASP A 54 8.69 -8.45 5.17
N TRP A 55 9.71 -7.59 5.12
CA TRP A 55 11.10 -7.98 5.39
C TRP A 55 11.26 -8.62 6.77
N ALA A 56 10.70 -7.99 7.82
CA ALA A 56 10.76 -8.52 9.18
C ALA A 56 10.12 -9.91 9.28
N PHE A 57 8.95 -10.11 8.66
CA PHE A 57 8.28 -11.40 8.62
C PHE A 57 9.14 -12.51 8.00
N LEU A 58 9.80 -12.25 6.86
CA LEU A 58 10.66 -13.21 6.17
C LEU A 58 11.93 -13.59 6.95
N HIS A 59 12.27 -12.84 7.99
CA HIS A 59 13.43 -13.08 8.87
C HIS A 59 13.02 -13.63 10.25
N THR A 60 11.74 -14.00 10.43
CA THR A 60 11.30 -14.68 11.66
C THR A 60 11.61 -16.19 11.63
N SER A 61 11.56 -16.79 12.80
CA SER A 61 11.81 -18.20 13.10
C SER A 61 10.70 -18.75 14.02
N PRO A 62 10.62 -20.08 14.24
CA PRO A 62 9.64 -20.65 15.17
C PRO A 62 9.65 -20.02 16.57
N ASP A 63 10.83 -19.67 17.09
CA ASP A 63 11.00 -19.02 18.40
C ASP A 63 10.46 -17.58 18.44
N THR A 64 10.17 -16.99 17.28
CA THR A 64 9.70 -15.60 17.12
C THR A 64 8.32 -15.51 16.46
N ALA A 65 7.49 -16.56 16.57
CA ALA A 65 6.15 -16.61 15.99
C ALA A 65 5.25 -15.40 16.37
N ALA A 66 5.36 -14.89 17.60
CA ALA A 66 4.62 -13.70 18.03
C ALA A 66 5.03 -12.43 17.23
N ILE A 67 6.33 -12.30 16.91
CA ILE A 67 6.85 -11.21 16.07
C ILE A 67 6.33 -11.37 14.64
N ALA A 68 6.24 -12.60 14.14
CA ALA A 68 5.71 -12.87 12.80
C ALA A 68 4.24 -12.50 12.68
N LEU A 69 3.40 -12.90 13.65
CA LEU A 69 1.99 -12.52 13.70
C LEU A 69 1.83 -10.99 13.76
N LEU A 70 2.64 -10.32 14.58
CA LEU A 70 2.64 -8.86 14.65
C LEU A 70 3.05 -8.22 13.32
N ALA A 71 4.13 -8.69 12.70
CA ALA A 71 4.63 -8.19 11.42
C ALA A 71 3.55 -8.32 10.32
N VAL A 72 2.83 -9.44 10.27
CA VAL A 72 1.73 -9.63 9.31
C VAL A 72 0.58 -8.65 9.56
N LYS A 73 0.16 -8.47 10.82
CA LYS A 73 -0.92 -7.52 11.17
C LYS A 73 -0.52 -6.07 10.85
N VAL A 74 0.73 -5.69 11.12
CA VAL A 74 1.29 -4.39 10.76
C VAL A 74 1.34 -4.23 9.24
N ARG A 75 1.80 -5.25 8.51
CA ARG A 75 1.84 -5.28 7.04
C ARG A 75 0.45 -5.02 6.43
N MET A 76 -0.57 -5.76 6.90
CA MET A 76 -1.95 -5.57 6.44
C MET A 76 -2.50 -4.18 6.80
N THR A 77 -2.24 -3.71 8.03
CA THR A 77 -2.64 -2.38 8.48
C THR A 77 -2.02 -1.28 7.61
N ALA A 78 -0.72 -1.41 7.31
CA ALA A 78 0.01 -0.47 6.49
C ALA A 78 -0.58 -0.38 5.07
N LEU A 79 -0.95 -1.51 4.45
CA LEU A 79 -1.59 -1.50 3.12
C LEU A 79 -2.99 -0.88 3.11
N VAL A 80 -3.82 -1.14 4.12
CA VAL A 80 -5.14 -0.49 4.23
C VAL A 80 -4.98 1.03 4.36
N LEU A 81 -4.10 1.48 5.24
CA LEU A 81 -3.87 2.90 5.45
C LEU A 81 -3.19 3.56 4.25
N ALA A 82 -2.24 2.87 3.59
CA ALA A 82 -1.57 3.36 2.40
C ALA A 82 -2.57 3.54 1.24
N SER A 83 -3.39 2.53 0.98
CA SER A 83 -4.41 2.60 -0.08
C SER A 83 -5.48 3.66 0.22
N LEU A 84 -5.87 3.84 1.49
CA LEU A 84 -6.75 4.95 1.90
C LEU A 84 -6.09 6.32 1.67
N ALA A 85 -4.83 6.48 2.06
CA ALA A 85 -4.09 7.73 1.87
C ALA A 85 -3.93 8.06 0.37
N LEU A 86 -3.66 7.05 -0.46
CA LEU A 86 -3.61 7.20 -1.91
C LEU A 86 -4.98 7.53 -2.51
N LEU A 87 -6.06 6.96 -1.99
CA LEU A 87 -7.43 7.31 -2.39
C LEU A 87 -7.70 8.79 -2.12
N TYR A 88 -7.35 9.28 -0.93
CA TYR A 88 -7.47 10.69 -0.60
C TYR A 88 -6.57 11.58 -1.45
N PHE A 89 -5.35 11.13 -1.78
CA PHE A 89 -4.50 11.84 -2.72
C PHE A 89 -5.19 12.03 -4.07
N GLY A 90 -5.65 10.95 -4.71
CA GLY A 90 -6.33 11.03 -6.00
C GLY A 90 -7.61 11.86 -5.93
N ARG A 91 -8.42 11.64 -4.89
CA ARG A 91 -9.70 12.34 -4.71
C ARG A 91 -9.53 13.82 -4.43
N TRP A 92 -8.60 14.21 -3.57
CA TRP A 92 -8.37 15.62 -3.22
C TRP A 92 -7.66 16.42 -4.31
N LEU A 93 -7.04 15.75 -5.28
CA LEU A 93 -6.64 16.40 -6.54
C LEU A 93 -7.86 16.77 -7.40
N ALA A 94 -8.86 15.89 -7.43
CA ALA A 94 -10.04 16.05 -8.30
C ALA A 94 -11.16 16.88 -7.66
N ARG A 95 -11.29 16.87 -6.33
CA ARG A 95 -12.43 17.46 -5.59
C ARG A 95 -11.97 18.02 -4.24
N SER A 96 -12.70 19.00 -3.72
CA SER A 96 -12.48 19.50 -2.36
C SER A 96 -12.88 18.47 -1.30
N ARG A 97 -12.31 18.63 -0.10
CA ARG A 97 -12.62 17.82 1.08
C ARG A 97 -14.09 17.96 1.46
N GLY A 98 -14.68 16.89 1.97
CA GLY A 98 -16.08 16.93 2.42
C GLY A 98 -16.49 15.73 3.24
N LYS A 99 -17.75 15.72 3.71
CA LYS A 99 -18.30 14.67 4.58
C LYS A 99 -18.22 13.26 3.97
N ALA A 100 -18.25 13.16 2.64
CA ALA A 100 -18.08 11.90 1.93
C ALA A 100 -16.71 11.23 2.15
N ASP A 101 -15.72 11.96 2.67
CA ASP A 101 -14.40 11.41 3.03
C ASP A 101 -14.48 10.53 4.29
N LEU A 102 -15.55 10.63 5.09
CA LEU A 102 -15.77 9.81 6.28
C LEU A 102 -16.12 8.35 5.95
N LEU A 103 -16.71 8.09 4.79
CA LEU A 103 -17.12 6.73 4.41
C LEU A 103 -15.91 5.80 4.22
N PRO A 104 -14.88 6.14 3.39
CA PRO A 104 -13.66 5.35 3.30
C PRO A 104 -12.94 5.19 4.65
N LEU A 105 -12.99 6.21 5.52
CA LEU A 105 -12.38 6.17 6.85
C LEU A 105 -13.06 5.11 7.74
N GLY A 106 -14.40 5.10 7.76
CA GLY A 106 -15.17 4.11 8.50
C GLY A 106 -14.93 2.68 8.01
N MET A 107 -14.85 2.50 6.68
CA MET A 107 -14.51 1.21 6.09
C MET A 107 -13.10 0.75 6.49
N ALA A 108 -12.10 1.63 6.43
CA ALA A 108 -10.75 1.32 6.87
C ALA A 108 -10.71 0.93 8.34
N ALA A 109 -11.38 1.68 9.22
CA ALA A 109 -11.44 1.37 10.65
C ALA A 109 -12.05 -0.01 10.93
N ALA A 110 -13.14 -0.37 10.22
CA ALA A 110 -13.75 -1.69 10.33
C ALA A 110 -12.79 -2.81 9.90
N VAL A 111 -12.06 -2.62 8.79
CA VAL A 111 -11.08 -3.61 8.31
C VAL A 111 -9.88 -3.72 9.24
N LEU A 112 -9.43 -2.62 9.85
CA LEU A 112 -8.39 -2.69 10.88
C LEU A 112 -8.85 -3.52 12.08
N ALA A 113 -10.08 -3.35 12.57
CA ALA A 113 -10.61 -4.19 13.63
C ALA A 113 -10.61 -5.68 13.23
N ILE A 114 -11.01 -6.00 11.99
CA ILE A 114 -10.99 -7.37 11.44
C ILE A 114 -9.55 -7.93 11.40
N ILE A 115 -8.57 -7.15 10.93
CA ILE A 115 -7.15 -7.57 10.87
C ILE A 115 -6.64 -7.97 12.24
N TRP A 116 -6.90 -7.13 13.24
CA TRP A 116 -6.36 -7.32 14.58
C TRP A 116 -7.10 -8.43 15.35
N ALA A 117 -8.38 -8.65 15.07
CA ALA A 117 -9.20 -9.64 15.75
C ALA A 117 -9.14 -11.05 15.12
N VAL A 118 -9.33 -11.17 13.79
CA VAL A 118 -9.72 -12.47 13.18
C VAL A 118 -9.09 -12.79 11.82
N ALA A 119 -8.43 -11.85 11.14
CA ALA A 119 -7.97 -12.09 9.76
C ALA A 119 -6.79 -13.07 9.64
N VAL A 120 -5.95 -13.14 10.67
CA VAL A 120 -4.75 -13.98 10.72
C VAL A 120 -4.93 -15.03 11.81
N LYS A 121 -4.82 -16.31 11.45
CA LYS A 121 -5.01 -17.44 12.36
C LYS A 121 -3.69 -17.91 12.95
N ASP A 122 -2.73 -18.22 12.09
CA ASP A 122 -1.44 -18.78 12.51
C ASP A 122 -0.31 -18.50 11.50
N VAL A 123 0.93 -18.80 11.89
CA VAL A 123 2.13 -18.74 11.04
C VAL A 123 2.83 -20.10 11.05
N HIS A 124 3.11 -20.61 9.86
CA HIS A 124 3.75 -21.90 9.66
C HIS A 124 5.20 -21.74 9.23
N TYR A 125 6.08 -22.58 9.78
CA TYR A 125 7.52 -22.61 9.50
C TYR A 125 7.94 -23.97 8.95
N PRO A 126 7.75 -24.21 7.65
CA PRO A 126 8.27 -25.42 6.99
C PRO A 126 9.81 -25.47 7.01
N ALA A 127 10.40 -26.66 7.10
CA ALA A 127 11.84 -26.85 7.31
C ALA A 127 12.72 -26.40 6.13
N GLU A 128 12.17 -26.38 4.91
CA GLU A 128 12.92 -26.08 3.67
C GLU A 128 12.28 -24.93 2.85
N ASP A 129 11.36 -24.16 3.44
CA ASP A 129 10.60 -23.15 2.73
C ASP A 129 10.35 -21.89 3.59
N PHE A 130 9.84 -20.83 2.97
CA PHE A 130 9.55 -19.56 3.63
C PHE A 130 8.42 -19.68 4.65
N PRO A 131 8.45 -18.86 5.72
CA PRO A 131 7.32 -18.77 6.60
C PRO A 131 6.09 -18.31 5.82
N TRP A 132 4.95 -18.95 6.06
CA TRP A 132 3.68 -18.57 5.45
C TRP A 132 2.59 -18.43 6.50
N VAL A 133 1.55 -17.69 6.15
CA VAL A 133 0.50 -17.27 7.08
C VAL A 133 -0.80 -17.97 6.76
N GLU A 134 -1.40 -18.60 7.75
CA GLU A 134 -2.77 -19.08 7.69
C GLU A 134 -3.74 -17.94 7.96
N ARG A 135 -4.69 -17.75 7.03
CA ARG A 135 -5.62 -16.62 7.05
C ARG A 135 -7.06 -17.14 6.98
N ASP A 136 -7.97 -16.41 7.62
CA ASP A 136 -9.39 -16.69 7.38
C ASP A 136 -9.79 -16.21 5.97
N PRO A 137 -10.33 -17.08 5.10
CA PRO A 137 -10.58 -16.72 3.71
C PRO A 137 -11.60 -15.59 3.56
N ILE A 138 -12.62 -15.53 4.44
CA ILE A 138 -13.70 -14.53 4.34
C ILE A 138 -13.18 -13.16 4.79
N TRP A 139 -12.50 -13.11 5.93
CA TRP A 139 -11.95 -11.87 6.45
C TRP A 139 -10.78 -11.36 5.60
N PHE A 140 -9.98 -12.25 5.05
CA PHE A 140 -8.92 -11.89 4.11
C PHE A 140 -9.49 -11.35 2.79
N ALA A 141 -10.56 -11.94 2.27
CA ALA A 141 -11.25 -11.39 1.09
C ALA A 141 -11.81 -9.98 1.35
N THR A 142 -12.40 -9.75 2.53
CA THR A 142 -12.91 -8.42 2.94
C THR A 142 -11.79 -7.38 2.97
N TYR A 143 -10.64 -7.75 3.52
CA TYR A 143 -9.42 -6.93 3.50
C TYR A 143 -8.99 -6.62 2.06
N GLN A 144 -8.88 -7.63 1.19
CA GLN A 144 -8.41 -7.44 -0.19
C GLN A 144 -9.36 -6.58 -1.02
N ILE A 145 -10.67 -6.79 -0.89
CA ILE A 145 -11.69 -5.98 -1.57
C ILE A 145 -11.56 -4.51 -1.15
N THR A 146 -11.26 -4.24 0.13
CA THR A 146 -11.12 -2.87 0.63
C THR A 146 -9.86 -2.21 0.09
N VAL A 147 -8.71 -2.88 0.19
CA VAL A 147 -7.43 -2.37 -0.36
C VAL A 147 -7.54 -2.15 -1.88
N GLY A 148 -8.09 -3.14 -2.60
CA GLY A 148 -8.31 -3.06 -4.04
C GLY A 148 -9.30 -1.98 -4.43
N GLY A 149 -10.39 -1.81 -3.68
CA GLY A 149 -11.38 -0.75 -3.89
C GLY A 149 -10.80 0.65 -3.71
N PHE A 150 -9.95 0.86 -2.69
CA PHE A 150 -9.26 2.13 -2.49
C PHE A 150 -8.21 2.41 -3.57
N ALA A 151 -7.44 1.39 -3.97
CA ALA A 151 -6.49 1.50 -5.07
C ALA A 151 -7.19 1.83 -6.40
N PHE A 152 -8.28 1.14 -6.71
CA PHE A 152 -9.11 1.43 -7.88
C PHE A 152 -9.67 2.85 -7.85
N GLY A 153 -10.21 3.28 -6.70
CA GLY A 153 -10.69 4.65 -6.52
C GLY A 153 -9.60 5.69 -6.74
N THR A 154 -8.37 5.44 -6.27
CA THR A 154 -7.20 6.30 -6.53
C THR A 154 -7.00 6.49 -8.03
N LEU A 155 -6.89 5.39 -8.79
CA LEU A 155 -6.68 5.41 -10.23
C LEU A 155 -7.82 6.12 -10.96
N TYR A 156 -9.07 5.87 -10.54
CA TYR A 156 -10.24 6.54 -11.08
C TYR A 156 -10.16 8.06 -10.94
N TYR A 157 -9.85 8.58 -9.75
CA TYR A 157 -9.75 10.04 -9.55
C TYR A 157 -8.54 10.66 -10.24
N LEU A 158 -7.41 9.94 -10.32
CA LEU A 158 -6.26 10.40 -11.10
C LEU A 158 -6.60 10.50 -12.59
N ALA A 159 -7.25 9.48 -13.16
CA ALA A 159 -7.72 9.49 -14.53
C ALA A 159 -8.75 10.61 -14.78
N TRP A 160 -9.65 10.85 -13.83
CA TRP A 160 -10.59 11.98 -13.87
C TRP A 160 -9.85 13.31 -13.91
N SER A 161 -8.89 13.53 -13.00
CA SER A 161 -8.10 14.76 -12.94
C SER A 161 -7.37 14.99 -14.26
N LEU A 162 -6.70 13.97 -14.80
CA LEU A 162 -6.04 14.07 -16.11
C LEU A 162 -6.99 14.48 -17.24
N ARG A 163 -8.21 13.96 -17.25
CA ARG A 163 -9.17 14.25 -18.33
C ARG A 163 -9.60 15.71 -18.31
N HIS A 164 -9.66 16.32 -17.13
CA HIS A 164 -10.17 17.69 -16.94
C HIS A 164 -9.06 18.74 -16.78
N SER A 165 -7.79 18.35 -16.70
CA SER A 165 -6.66 19.29 -16.70
C SER A 165 -6.36 19.84 -18.10
N SER A 166 -6.22 21.16 -18.20
CA SER A 166 -5.59 21.84 -19.34
C SER A 166 -4.08 21.67 -19.24
N PHE A 167 -3.47 20.95 -20.18
CA PHE A 167 -2.02 20.79 -20.22
C PHE A 167 -1.40 21.86 -21.12
N ALA A 168 -0.22 22.34 -20.73
CA ALA A 168 0.55 23.28 -21.53
C ALA A 168 1.00 22.69 -22.89
N SER A 169 1.08 21.36 -23.02
CA SER A 169 1.37 20.69 -24.29
C SER A 169 0.71 19.31 -24.40
N GLU A 170 0.42 18.88 -25.63
CA GLU A 170 -0.12 17.55 -25.93
C GLU A 170 0.89 16.42 -25.64
N ALA A 171 2.19 16.71 -25.78
CA ALA A 171 3.27 15.79 -25.45
C ALA A 171 3.33 15.47 -23.94
N SER A 172 3.14 16.49 -23.08
CA SER A 172 3.04 16.31 -21.63
C SER A 172 1.85 15.42 -21.26
N ARG A 173 0.70 15.61 -21.91
CA ARG A 173 -0.51 14.78 -21.71
C ARG A 173 -0.26 13.32 -22.10
N LYS A 174 0.40 13.04 -23.23
CA LYS A 174 0.72 11.67 -23.68
C LYS A 174 1.67 10.96 -22.72
N ARG A 175 2.74 11.62 -22.27
CA ARG A 175 3.70 11.06 -21.29
C ARG A 175 3.02 10.73 -19.95
N LEU A 176 2.19 11.65 -19.43
CA LEU A 176 1.52 11.45 -18.14
C LEU A 176 0.48 10.31 -18.20
N ARG A 177 -0.25 10.18 -19.32
CA ARG A 177 -1.13 9.02 -19.55
C ARG A 177 -0.35 7.71 -19.60
N ALA A 178 0.79 7.67 -20.28
CA ALA A 178 1.63 6.48 -20.34
C ALA A 178 2.13 6.07 -18.95
N VAL A 179 2.59 7.02 -18.14
CA VAL A 179 2.99 6.77 -16.75
C VAL A 179 1.84 6.20 -15.93
N LEU A 180 0.63 6.75 -16.04
CA LEU A 180 -0.54 6.24 -15.31
C LEU A 180 -1.01 4.86 -15.79
N TRP A 181 -0.88 4.56 -17.09
CA TRP A 181 -1.11 3.20 -17.59
C TRP A 181 -0.08 2.21 -17.05
N VAL A 182 1.19 2.60 -16.96
CA VAL A 182 2.23 1.78 -16.33
C VAL A 182 1.94 1.57 -14.84
N PHE A 183 1.49 2.59 -14.11
CA PHE A 183 1.07 2.40 -12.72
C PHE A 183 -0.18 1.53 -12.57
N ALA A 184 -1.18 1.70 -13.44
CA ALA A 184 -2.41 0.91 -13.41
C ALA A 184 -2.19 -0.57 -13.77
N LEU A 185 -1.27 -0.85 -14.70
CA LEU A 185 -0.91 -2.23 -15.10
C LEU A 185 0.15 -2.84 -14.19
N GLY A 186 1.09 -2.04 -13.67
CA GLY A 186 2.13 -2.49 -12.73
C GLY A 186 1.62 -2.81 -11.32
N LEU A 187 0.41 -2.35 -10.96
CA LEU A 187 -0.30 -2.74 -9.74
C LEU A 187 -1.01 -4.11 -9.86
N VAL A 188 -0.98 -4.74 -11.04
CA VAL A 188 -1.64 -6.03 -11.33
C VAL A 188 -0.63 -7.20 -11.34
N VAL A 189 0.64 -6.95 -10.99
CA VAL A 189 1.68 -7.99 -10.88
C VAL A 189 2.00 -8.30 -9.42
#